data_AF-A0A2E8RSY2-F1
#
_entry.id   AF-A0A2E8RSY2-F1
#
_cell.length_a   1.000
_cell.length_b   1.000
_cell.length_c   1.000
_cell.angle_alpha   90.00
_cell.angle_beta   90.00
_cell.angle_gamma   90.00
#
_symmetry.space_group_name_H-M   'P 1'
#
loop_
_entity.id
_entity.type
_entity.pdbx_description
1 polymer ?
#
loop_
_entity_poly.entity_id
_entity_poly.type
_entity_poly.pdbx_seq_one_letter_code
_entity_poly.pdbx_strand_id
1 'polypeptide(L)'
;MDLVKRAPRSPYNVGIFGMMNLARMTDKAVAQLSDSIGQYKFGSNSNRDCRTLSALGLTEKEFLNIVKNALHNSFTGCRINNSSVSSKLRAQTDLSLKKIKDFNLNERNKKPSGESYRQNFEFRRQVVGQPEIQTLPDMLDAEDAHEFGIPSDLTLMPPISSHSGAVLGICCLGRLISKAKSVLTGKLGNYKFGNASGLDIGIMDFIDINQVELLDGVAQHSNWLNLISWLRSRISKSQQEVAEWNQDRRLRGPWNSEVQQIFDQRCRTVNRMDLTTFLDLLDCEDAADFPQ
;
A
#
# COMPACT_ATOMS: atom_id res chain seq x y z
N MET A 1 1.88 -14.34 10.79
CA MET A 1 2.12 -13.92 9.40
C MET A 1 3.55 -14.29 9.06
N ASP A 2 3.77 -15.02 7.97
CA ASP A 2 5.10 -15.49 7.57
C ASP A 2 5.68 -14.57 6.49
N LEU A 3 6.61 -13.70 6.88
CA LEU A 3 7.24 -12.72 5.98
C LEU A 3 8.40 -13.29 5.16
N VAL A 4 8.69 -14.58 5.31
CA VAL A 4 9.59 -15.31 4.40
C VAL A 4 8.86 -15.66 3.09
N LYS A 5 7.52 -15.73 3.13
CA LYS A 5 6.70 -16.17 1.99
C LYS A 5 5.90 -15.05 1.32
N ARG A 6 5.75 -13.90 1.97
CA ARG A 6 5.02 -12.75 1.42
C ARG A 6 5.50 -11.45 2.04
N ALA A 7 5.31 -10.36 1.32
CA ALA A 7 5.50 -9.03 1.85
C ALA A 7 4.48 -8.67 2.95
N PRO A 8 4.87 -7.84 3.94
CA PRO A 8 3.90 -7.19 4.80
C PRO A 8 3.10 -6.15 3.98
N ARG A 9 1.97 -5.68 4.51
CA ARG A 9 1.13 -4.67 3.83
C ARG A 9 1.94 -3.43 3.44
N SER A 10 1.46 -2.76 2.39
CA SER A 10 2.06 -1.55 1.86
C SER A 10 2.27 -0.50 2.97
N PRO A 11 3.40 0.24 2.95
CA PRO A 11 3.62 1.33 3.89
C PRO A 11 2.61 2.47 3.74
N TYR A 12 1.83 2.50 2.65
CA TYR A 12 0.74 3.43 2.45
C TYR A 12 -0.55 3.05 3.16
N ASN A 13 -0.76 1.78 3.49
CA ASN A 13 -2.01 1.32 4.06
C ASN A 13 -2.31 2.03 5.40
N VAL A 14 -3.35 2.85 5.39
CA VAL A 14 -3.85 3.62 6.56
C VAL A 14 -5.02 2.94 7.28
N GLY A 15 -5.28 1.66 6.98
CA GLY A 15 -6.40 0.91 7.54
C GLY A 15 -6.28 0.65 9.05
N ILE A 16 -5.09 0.76 9.63
CA ILE A 16 -4.88 0.72 11.08
C ILE A 16 -4.64 2.15 11.58
N PHE A 17 -5.48 2.59 12.52
CA PHE A 17 -5.38 3.90 13.20
C PHE A 17 -5.32 5.13 12.27
N GLY A 18 -5.59 4.98 10.96
CA GLY A 18 -5.44 6.07 9.99
C GLY A 18 -4.00 6.46 9.69
N MET A 19 -3.00 5.69 10.13
CA MET A 19 -1.59 6.08 10.11
C MET A 19 -0.77 5.22 9.16
N MET A 20 -0.01 5.87 8.27
CA MET A 20 0.91 5.19 7.35
C MET A 20 1.94 4.36 8.11
N ASN A 21 2.45 3.31 7.46
CA ASN A 21 3.37 2.32 8.01
C ASN A 21 2.83 1.45 9.15
N LEU A 22 1.73 1.82 9.82
CA LEU A 22 1.27 1.10 10.99
C LEU A 22 0.74 -0.30 10.66
N ALA A 23 0.04 -0.47 9.54
CA ALA A 23 -0.35 -1.79 9.03
C ALA A 23 0.87 -2.68 8.76
N ARG A 24 1.87 -2.14 8.04
CA ARG A 24 3.15 -2.82 7.76
C ARG A 24 3.91 -3.18 9.04
N MET A 25 3.99 -2.27 10.00
CA MET A 25 4.67 -2.49 11.28
C MET A 25 3.93 -3.51 12.15
N THR A 26 2.60 -3.55 12.08
CA THR A 26 1.77 -4.58 12.74
C THR A 26 2.07 -5.95 12.15
N ASP A 27 2.12 -6.08 10.82
CA ASP A 27 2.47 -7.33 10.14
C ASP A 27 3.86 -7.85 10.55
N LYS A 28 4.83 -6.94 10.61
CA LYS A 28 6.19 -7.24 11.09
C LYS A 28 6.23 -7.62 12.57
N ALA A 29 5.42 -6.98 13.42
CA ALA A 29 5.29 -7.37 14.82
C ALA A 29 4.70 -8.79 14.97
N VAL A 30 3.68 -9.14 14.18
CA VAL A 30 3.13 -10.50 14.16
C VAL A 30 4.19 -11.51 13.71
N ALA A 31 4.96 -11.19 12.68
CA ALA A 31 6.05 -12.03 12.19
C ALA A 31 7.18 -12.17 13.21
N GLN A 32 7.55 -11.08 13.90
CA GLN A 32 8.52 -11.08 15.00
C GLN A 32 8.06 -11.97 16.17
N LEU A 33 6.77 -11.92 16.53
CA LEU A 33 6.20 -12.75 17.60
C LEU A 33 6.10 -14.24 17.24
N SER A 34 6.25 -14.58 15.96
CA SER A 34 6.16 -15.95 15.45
C SER A 34 7.45 -16.41 14.76
N ASP A 35 8.57 -15.73 15.02
CA ASP A 35 9.90 -16.03 14.48
C ASP A 35 9.93 -16.22 12.94
N SER A 36 9.13 -15.44 12.22
CA SER A 36 8.95 -15.53 10.76
C SER A 36 9.13 -14.19 10.05
N ILE A 37 9.95 -13.30 10.63
CA ILE A 37 10.22 -11.96 10.10
C ILE A 37 11.10 -11.96 8.83
N GLY A 38 11.90 -13.01 8.61
CA GLY A 38 12.78 -13.10 7.45
C GLY A 38 13.82 -11.97 7.41
N GLN A 39 13.96 -11.33 6.24
CA GLN A 39 14.91 -10.23 6.02
C GLN A 39 14.39 -8.86 6.48
N TYR A 40 13.13 -8.76 6.92
CA TYR A 40 12.57 -7.50 7.38
C TYR A 40 13.14 -7.09 8.74
N LYS A 41 13.38 -5.79 8.92
CA LYS A 41 13.81 -5.22 10.20
C LYS A 41 12.62 -4.66 10.96
N PHE A 42 12.44 -4.97 12.24
CA PHE A 42 11.34 -4.45 13.06
C PHE A 42 11.83 -3.49 14.14
N GLY A 43 10.95 -2.56 14.54
CA GLY A 43 11.13 -1.71 15.70
C GLY A 43 12.36 -0.83 15.62
N SER A 44 13.20 -0.86 16.65
CA SER A 44 14.44 -0.08 16.78
C SER A 44 15.44 -0.32 15.65
N ASN A 45 15.38 -1.46 14.97
CA ASN A 45 16.23 -1.79 13.82
C ASN A 45 15.71 -1.23 12.49
N SER A 46 14.53 -0.60 12.48
CA SER A 46 13.91 0.01 11.30
C SER A 46 13.72 1.51 11.52
N ASN A 47 14.46 2.36 10.80
CA ASN A 47 14.31 3.82 10.89
C ASN A 47 12.86 4.29 10.67
N ARG A 48 12.08 3.58 9.86
CA ARG A 48 10.66 3.91 9.60
C ARG A 48 9.76 3.50 10.77
N ASP A 49 10.03 2.35 11.40
CA ASP A 49 9.31 1.90 12.58
C ASP A 49 9.64 2.81 13.76
N CYS A 50 10.90 3.21 13.94
CA CYS A 50 11.30 4.21 14.93
C CYS A 50 10.49 5.50 14.79
N ARG A 51 10.35 6.06 13.58
CA ARG A 51 9.52 7.27 13.37
C ARG A 51 8.05 7.04 13.69
N THR A 52 7.52 5.86 13.37
CA THR A 52 6.11 5.50 13.66
C THR A 52 5.91 5.39 15.18
N LEU A 53 6.79 4.67 15.87
CA LEU A 53 6.79 4.51 17.33
C LEU A 53 6.98 5.84 18.06
N SER A 54 7.92 6.68 17.62
CA SER A 54 8.14 8.03 18.18
C SER A 54 6.91 8.92 17.99
N ALA A 55 6.27 8.87 16.82
CA ALA A 55 5.03 9.63 16.59
C ALA A 55 3.88 9.14 17.48
N LEU A 56 3.78 7.82 17.74
CA LEU A 56 2.81 7.26 18.68
C LEU A 56 3.15 7.51 20.16
N GLY A 57 4.39 7.92 20.47
CA GLY A 57 4.86 8.02 21.85
C GLY A 57 5.02 6.66 22.53
N LEU A 58 5.31 5.60 21.77
CA LEU A 58 5.42 4.23 22.26
C LEU A 58 6.84 3.68 22.08
N THR A 59 7.24 2.79 22.99
CA THR A 59 8.39 1.91 22.82
C THR A 59 8.03 0.69 21.96
N GLU A 60 9.06 0.02 21.42
CA GLU A 60 8.90 -1.24 20.67
C GLU A 60 8.18 -2.31 21.51
N LYS A 61 8.54 -2.42 22.80
CA LYS A 61 7.95 -3.39 23.73
C LYS A 61 6.45 -3.13 23.98
N GLU A 62 6.07 -1.87 24.15
CA GLU A 62 4.66 -1.50 24.33
C GLU A 62 3.86 -1.84 23.07
N PHE A 63 4.37 -1.50 21.89
CA PHE A 63 3.72 -1.83 20.63
C PHE A 63 3.58 -3.35 20.41
N LEU A 64 4.63 -4.13 20.68
CA LEU A 64 4.57 -5.59 20.63
C LEU A 64 3.49 -6.16 21.56
N ASN A 65 3.35 -5.60 22.77
CA ASN A 65 2.31 -6.02 23.70
C ASN A 65 0.90 -5.69 23.18
N ILE A 66 0.71 -4.54 22.54
CA ILE A 66 -0.56 -4.19 21.87
C ILE A 66 -0.90 -5.22 20.80
N VAL A 67 0.05 -5.52 19.91
CA VAL A 67 -0.14 -6.49 18.82
C VAL A 67 -0.42 -7.89 19.38
N LYS A 68 0.37 -8.35 20.36
CA LYS A 68 0.19 -9.66 21.01
C LYS A 68 -1.21 -9.82 21.61
N ASN A 69 -1.75 -8.80 22.25
CA ASN A 69 -3.08 -8.84 22.86
C ASN A 69 -4.22 -8.75 21.84
N ALA A 70 -3.94 -8.34 20.61
CA ALA A 70 -4.91 -8.31 19.51
C ALA A 70 -4.88 -9.58 18.64
N LEU A 71 -3.91 -10.48 18.90
CA LEU A 71 -3.85 -11.79 18.26
C LEU A 71 -4.95 -12.72 18.79
N HIS A 72 -5.56 -13.48 17.88
CA HIS A 72 -6.51 -14.52 18.22
C HIS A 72 -6.31 -15.74 17.32
N ASN A 73 -6.62 -16.93 17.85
CA ASN A 73 -6.56 -18.16 17.09
C ASN A 73 -7.75 -18.24 16.14
N SER A 74 -7.50 -18.61 14.89
CA SER A 74 -8.52 -18.95 13.90
C SER A 74 -8.24 -20.35 13.33
N PHE A 75 -9.23 -20.96 12.68
CA PHE A 75 -9.08 -22.26 12.01
C PHE A 75 -7.95 -22.29 10.97
N THR A 76 -7.58 -21.14 10.42
CA THR A 76 -6.51 -21.01 9.40
C THR A 76 -5.20 -20.47 9.96
N GLY A 77 -5.02 -20.44 11.29
CA GLY A 77 -3.83 -19.91 11.97
C GLY A 77 -4.11 -18.68 12.85
N CYS A 78 -3.05 -18.03 13.32
CA CYS A 78 -3.15 -16.85 14.18
C CYS A 78 -3.46 -15.59 13.34
N ARG A 79 -4.57 -14.90 13.66
CA ARG A 79 -5.03 -13.66 13.01
C ARG A 79 -4.90 -12.47 13.95
N ILE A 80 -4.71 -11.28 13.38
CA ILE A 80 -4.65 -9.99 14.07
C ILE A 80 -5.92 -9.18 13.83
N ASN A 81 -6.58 -8.76 14.92
CA ASN A 81 -7.70 -7.84 14.81
C ASN A 81 -7.20 -6.39 14.68
N ASN A 82 -7.16 -5.87 13.45
CA ASN A 82 -6.76 -4.48 13.14
C ASN A 82 -7.55 -3.43 13.94
N SER A 83 -8.84 -3.68 14.19
CA SER A 83 -9.70 -2.79 14.99
C SER A 83 -9.31 -2.81 16.46
N SER A 84 -8.93 -3.96 17.01
CA SER A 84 -8.41 -4.06 18.38
C SER A 84 -7.10 -3.30 18.54
N VAL A 85 -6.17 -3.41 17.58
CA VAL A 85 -4.92 -2.62 17.58
C VAL A 85 -5.25 -1.13 17.56
N SER A 86 -6.11 -0.70 16.63
CA SER A 86 -6.50 0.72 16.51
C SER A 86 -7.17 1.27 17.77
N SER A 87 -8.07 0.50 18.39
CA SER A 87 -8.75 0.90 19.62
C SER A 87 -7.81 0.98 20.81
N LYS A 88 -6.84 0.07 20.92
CA LYS A 88 -5.84 0.11 21.98
C LYS A 88 -4.89 1.31 21.83
N LEU A 89 -4.48 1.63 20.60
CA LEU A 89 -3.69 2.83 20.31
C LEU A 89 -4.45 4.11 20.62
N ARG A 90 -5.75 4.20 20.27
CA ARG A 90 -6.61 5.34 20.66
C ARG A 90 -6.69 5.53 22.18
N ALA A 91 -6.67 4.44 22.94
CA ALA A 91 -6.73 4.50 24.41
C ALA A 91 -5.38 4.83 25.08
N GLN A 92 -4.26 4.73 24.35
CA GLN A 92 -2.90 4.89 24.90
C GLN A 92 -2.12 6.06 24.31
N THR A 93 -2.68 6.75 23.31
CA THR A 93 -2.01 7.86 22.62
C THR A 93 -2.96 9.04 22.46
N ASP A 94 -2.47 10.25 22.70
CA ASP A 94 -3.21 11.50 22.52
C ASP A 94 -3.01 12.08 21.10
N LEU A 95 -2.83 11.19 20.11
CA LEU A 95 -2.51 11.60 18.75
C LEU A 95 -3.76 12.14 18.05
N SER A 96 -3.80 13.46 17.83
CA SER A 96 -4.92 14.08 17.11
C SER A 96 -4.95 13.68 15.64
N LEU A 97 -6.14 13.68 15.05
CA LEU A 97 -6.32 13.41 13.61
C LEU A 97 -5.44 14.32 12.74
N LYS A 98 -5.27 15.60 13.12
CA LYS A 98 -4.37 16.53 12.43
C LYS A 98 -2.93 16.02 12.45
N LYS A 99 -2.42 15.60 13.61
CA LYS A 99 -1.06 15.06 13.74
C LYS A 99 -0.87 13.79 12.90
N ILE A 100 -1.89 12.92 12.83
CA ILE A 100 -1.87 11.73 11.97
C ILE A 100 -1.79 12.13 10.49
N LYS A 101 -2.63 13.08 10.04
CA LYS A 101 -2.61 13.56 8.65
C LYS A 101 -1.27 14.22 8.29
N ASP A 102 -0.72 15.05 9.19
CA ASP A 102 0.59 15.69 9.03
C ASP A 102 1.72 14.64 8.94
N PHE A 103 1.69 13.62 9.80
CA PHE A 103 2.64 12.50 9.76
C PHE A 103 2.55 11.73 8.43
N ASN A 104 1.34 11.37 7.99
CA ASN A 104 1.12 10.64 6.75
C ASN A 104 1.63 11.44 5.54
N LEU A 105 1.35 12.74 5.48
CA LEU A 105 1.82 13.60 4.41
C LEU A 105 3.36 13.65 4.36
N ASN A 106 4.03 13.73 5.51
CA ASN A 106 5.48 13.72 5.58
C ASN A 106 6.07 12.35 5.16
N GLU A 107 5.55 11.24 5.68
CA GLU A 107 6.07 9.90 5.36
C GLU A 107 5.81 9.48 3.91
N ARG A 108 4.70 9.93 3.31
CA ARG A 108 4.37 9.72 1.90
C ARG A 108 5.40 10.31 0.95
N ASN A 109 5.92 11.49 1.29
CA ASN A 109 6.85 12.24 0.45
C ASN A 109 8.33 12.03 0.84
N LYS A 110 8.60 11.10 1.76
CA LYS A 110 9.96 10.89 2.29
C LYS A 110 10.87 10.37 1.17
N LYS A 111 11.91 11.14 0.84
CA LYS A 111 12.99 10.79 -0.08
C LYS A 111 14.26 10.36 0.69
N PRO A 112 15.19 9.63 0.06
CA PRO A 112 16.49 9.35 0.68
C PRO A 112 17.24 10.65 1.02
N SER A 113 17.74 10.75 2.25
CA SER A 113 18.51 11.89 2.77
C SER A 113 19.92 11.47 3.16
N GLY A 114 20.91 12.29 2.77
CA GLY A 114 22.34 12.01 2.99
C GLY A 114 22.96 11.19 1.85
N GLU A 115 24.26 11.33 1.67
CA GLU A 115 24.98 10.81 0.50
C GLU A 115 24.94 9.27 0.42
N SER A 116 25.39 8.59 1.48
CA SER A 116 25.38 7.12 1.54
C SER A 116 23.99 6.51 1.31
N TYR A 117 22.94 7.15 1.85
CA TYR A 117 21.58 6.65 1.69
C TYR A 117 21.03 6.88 0.28
N ARG A 118 21.43 7.98 -0.38
CA ARG A 118 21.13 8.20 -1.81
C ARG A 118 21.81 7.16 -2.68
N GLN A 119 23.10 6.90 -2.47
CA GLN A 119 23.83 5.87 -3.23
C GLN A 119 23.21 4.48 -3.06
N ASN A 120 22.84 4.10 -1.83
CA ASN A 120 22.13 2.85 -1.59
C ASN A 120 20.75 2.81 -2.26
N PHE A 121 20.02 3.94 -2.27
CA PHE A 121 18.74 4.03 -2.96
C PHE A 121 18.89 3.88 -4.48
N GLU A 122 19.91 4.49 -5.07
CA GLU A 122 20.24 4.32 -6.49
C GLU A 122 20.53 2.87 -6.86
N PHE A 123 21.35 2.19 -6.06
CA PHE A 123 21.61 0.76 -6.23
C PHE A 123 20.30 -0.05 -6.20
N ARG A 124 19.42 0.24 -5.23
CA ARG A 124 18.12 -0.44 -5.13
C ARG A 124 17.24 -0.18 -6.35
N ARG A 125 17.24 1.05 -6.92
CA ARG A 125 16.52 1.35 -8.18
C ARG A 125 17.00 0.50 -9.34
N GLN A 126 18.30 0.24 -9.43
CA GLN A 126 18.87 -0.63 -10.45
C GLN A 126 18.42 -2.07 -10.25
N VAL A 127 18.45 -2.58 -9.01
CA VAL A 127 18.01 -3.95 -8.68
C VAL A 127 16.54 -4.18 -9.08
N VAL A 128 15.64 -3.27 -8.70
CA VAL A 128 14.21 -3.42 -9.04
C VAL A 128 13.88 -2.97 -10.47
N GLY A 129 14.84 -2.39 -11.22
CA GLY A 129 14.63 -1.91 -12.59
C GLY A 129 13.70 -0.69 -12.71
N GLN A 130 13.64 0.17 -11.68
CA GLN A 130 12.71 1.30 -11.57
C GLN A 130 13.44 2.62 -11.27
N PRO A 131 14.17 3.21 -12.24
CA PRO A 131 14.82 4.52 -12.06
C PRO A 131 13.83 5.67 -11.80
N GLU A 132 12.54 5.49 -12.09
CA GLU A 132 11.48 6.50 -11.91
C GLU A 132 11.13 6.73 -10.44
N ILE A 133 11.36 5.74 -9.57
CA ILE A 133 11.00 5.82 -8.15
C ILE A 133 11.85 6.88 -7.45
N GLN A 134 11.19 7.72 -6.64
CA GLN A 134 11.84 8.81 -5.91
C GLN A 134 11.62 8.76 -4.39
N THR A 135 10.59 8.05 -3.93
CA THR A 135 10.22 8.03 -2.51
C THR A 135 10.57 6.69 -1.87
N LEU A 136 10.89 6.72 -0.58
CA LEU A 136 11.14 5.53 0.23
C LEU A 136 9.93 4.59 0.30
N PRO A 137 8.68 5.06 0.53
CA PRO A 137 7.53 4.14 0.52
C PRO A 137 7.27 3.47 -0.84
N ASP A 138 7.41 4.18 -1.97
CA ASP A 138 7.26 3.56 -3.29
C ASP A 138 8.33 2.49 -3.55
N MET A 139 9.58 2.75 -3.12
CA MET A 139 10.67 1.78 -3.22
C MET A 139 10.39 0.50 -2.42
N LEU A 140 9.85 0.62 -1.20
CA LEU A 140 9.52 -0.57 -0.39
C LEU A 140 8.49 -1.46 -1.08
N ASP A 141 7.44 -0.87 -1.63
CA ASP A 141 6.43 -1.62 -2.38
C ASP A 141 6.98 -2.21 -3.68
N ALA A 142 7.93 -1.53 -4.35
CA ALA A 142 8.58 -2.04 -5.55
C ALA A 142 9.53 -3.22 -5.26
N GLU A 143 10.26 -3.18 -4.15
CA GLU A 143 11.08 -4.30 -3.70
C GLU A 143 10.23 -5.49 -3.29
N ASP A 144 9.14 -5.25 -2.55
CA ASP A 144 8.19 -6.29 -2.19
C ASP A 144 7.60 -6.95 -3.45
N ALA A 145 7.24 -6.15 -4.47
CA ALA A 145 6.73 -6.66 -5.74
C ALA A 145 7.82 -7.32 -6.61
N HIS A 146 9.08 -6.92 -6.50
CA HIS A 146 10.21 -7.56 -7.16
C HIS A 146 10.48 -8.95 -6.57
N GLU A 147 10.47 -9.06 -5.24
CA GLU A 147 10.76 -10.30 -4.50
C GLU A 147 9.60 -11.30 -4.57
N PHE A 148 8.38 -10.86 -4.26
CA PHE A 148 7.22 -11.74 -4.09
C PHE A 148 6.25 -11.71 -5.27
N GLY A 149 6.49 -10.83 -6.26
CA GLY A 149 5.53 -10.53 -7.30
C GLY A 149 4.44 -9.55 -6.86
N ILE A 150 3.78 -8.93 -7.83
CA ILE A 150 2.59 -8.12 -7.58
C ILE A 150 1.44 -9.04 -7.09
N PRO A 151 0.71 -8.68 -6.01
CA PRO A 151 -0.46 -9.42 -5.54
C PRO A 151 -1.45 -9.70 -6.68
N SER A 152 -1.83 -10.97 -6.85
CA SER A 152 -2.66 -11.40 -7.99
C SER A 152 -3.71 -12.47 -7.65
N ASP A 153 -3.74 -12.97 -6.42
CA ASP A 153 -4.90 -13.68 -5.89
C ASP A 153 -5.68 -12.75 -4.95
N LEU A 154 -6.62 -12.00 -5.53
CA LEU A 154 -7.42 -11.02 -4.81
C LEU A 154 -8.62 -11.64 -4.08
N THR A 155 -8.67 -12.97 -4.02
CA THR A 155 -9.56 -13.68 -3.09
C THR A 155 -8.91 -13.85 -1.71
N LEU A 156 -7.59 -13.65 -1.61
CA LEU A 156 -6.80 -13.87 -0.39
C LEU A 156 -6.19 -12.61 0.20
N MET A 157 -5.97 -11.58 -0.62
CA MET A 157 -5.36 -10.32 -0.18
C MET A 157 -5.77 -9.16 -1.09
N PRO A 158 -5.71 -7.91 -0.63
CA PRO A 158 -6.02 -6.79 -1.49
C PRO A 158 -4.93 -6.61 -2.55
N PRO A 159 -5.24 -5.93 -3.67
CA PRO A 159 -4.22 -5.50 -4.60
C PRO A 159 -3.32 -4.46 -3.91
N ILE A 160 -2.16 -4.16 -4.50
CA ILE A 160 -1.25 -3.15 -3.94
C ILE A 160 -1.98 -1.81 -3.70
N SER A 161 -1.56 -1.07 -2.67
CA SER A 161 -2.22 0.19 -2.30
C SER A 161 -2.32 1.13 -3.50
N SER A 162 -3.47 1.80 -3.64
CA SER A 162 -3.69 2.76 -4.73
C SER A 162 -2.75 3.96 -4.65
N HIS A 163 -2.22 4.25 -3.46
CA HIS A 163 -1.20 5.26 -3.26
C HIS A 163 0.18 4.83 -3.78
N SER A 164 0.42 3.55 -4.05
CA SER A 164 1.76 3.09 -4.40
C SER A 164 2.14 3.49 -5.82
N GLY A 165 3.28 4.15 -5.96
CA GLY A 165 4.00 4.38 -7.22
C GLY A 165 5.06 3.32 -7.51
N ALA A 166 4.94 2.12 -6.92
CA ALA A 166 5.91 1.03 -7.10
C ALA A 166 6.13 0.60 -8.56
N VAL A 167 5.18 0.88 -9.44
CA VAL A 167 5.29 0.62 -10.88
C VAL A 167 5.48 1.94 -11.62
N LEU A 168 6.69 2.15 -12.16
CA LEU A 168 7.08 3.34 -12.94
C LEU A 168 6.85 4.69 -12.23
N GLY A 169 6.74 4.69 -10.90
CA GLY A 169 6.42 5.90 -10.14
C GLY A 169 4.95 6.33 -10.22
N ILE A 170 4.05 5.54 -10.84
CA ILE A 170 2.67 5.95 -11.14
C ILE A 170 1.69 5.35 -10.12
N CYS A 171 0.98 6.20 -9.39
CA CYS A 171 -0.07 5.78 -8.45
C CYS A 171 -1.20 5.05 -9.18
N CYS A 172 -1.85 4.11 -8.50
CA CYS A 172 -2.91 3.24 -9.01
C CYS A 172 -2.48 2.23 -10.09
N LEU A 173 -1.35 2.43 -10.79
CA LEU A 173 -0.91 1.51 -11.85
C LEU A 173 -0.61 0.10 -11.31
N GLY A 174 0.11 -0.01 -10.19
CA GLY A 174 0.36 -1.30 -9.56
C GLY A 174 -0.95 -2.02 -9.17
N ARG A 175 -1.97 -1.27 -8.73
CA ARG A 175 -3.30 -1.82 -8.36
C ARG A 175 -4.04 -2.33 -9.59
N LEU A 176 -4.02 -1.57 -10.68
CA LEU A 176 -4.57 -1.98 -11.97
C LEU A 176 -3.92 -3.28 -12.46
N ILE A 177 -2.58 -3.37 -12.39
CA ILE A 177 -1.83 -4.56 -12.79
C ILE A 177 -2.15 -5.76 -11.90
N SER A 178 -2.26 -5.54 -10.59
CA SER A 178 -2.70 -6.59 -9.64
C SER A 178 -4.01 -7.20 -10.14
N LYS A 179 -4.99 -6.35 -10.46
CA LYS A 179 -6.31 -6.78 -10.95
C LYS A 179 -6.24 -7.43 -12.34
N ALA A 180 -5.42 -6.93 -13.26
CA ALA A 180 -5.22 -7.56 -14.56
C ALA A 180 -4.68 -8.99 -14.42
N LYS A 181 -3.63 -9.19 -13.60
CA LYS A 181 -3.11 -10.53 -13.28
C LYS A 181 -4.18 -11.43 -12.67
N SER A 182 -5.03 -10.87 -11.82
CA SER A 182 -6.11 -11.60 -11.15
C SER A 182 -7.24 -12.01 -12.10
N VAL A 183 -7.54 -11.18 -13.10
CA VAL A 183 -8.50 -11.54 -14.16
C VAL A 183 -7.98 -12.72 -14.97
N LEU A 184 -6.70 -12.69 -15.37
CA LEU A 184 -6.07 -13.74 -16.15
C LEU A 184 -6.05 -15.10 -15.43
N THR A 185 -6.09 -15.11 -14.09
CA THR A 185 -6.07 -16.32 -13.26
C THR A 185 -7.43 -16.68 -12.65
N GLY A 186 -8.48 -15.90 -12.91
CA GLY A 186 -9.81 -16.12 -12.31
C GLY A 186 -9.86 -15.84 -10.80
N LYS A 187 -8.99 -14.97 -10.30
CA LYS A 187 -8.82 -14.64 -8.87
C LYS A 187 -9.13 -13.19 -8.52
N LEU A 188 -9.98 -12.52 -9.31
CA LEU A 188 -10.35 -11.11 -9.08
C LEU A 188 -11.15 -10.89 -7.79
N GLY A 189 -11.89 -11.91 -7.31
CA GLY A 189 -12.76 -11.75 -6.14
C GLY A 189 -13.89 -10.75 -6.40
N ASN A 190 -14.19 -9.90 -5.41
CA ASN A 190 -15.25 -8.89 -5.48
C ASN A 190 -14.81 -7.58 -6.16
N TYR A 191 -13.56 -7.48 -6.60
CA TYR A 191 -13.07 -6.28 -7.28
C TYR A 191 -13.68 -6.13 -8.67
N LYS A 192 -13.88 -4.89 -9.11
CA LYS A 192 -14.26 -4.57 -10.51
C LYS A 192 -12.99 -4.29 -11.30
N PHE A 193 -12.87 -4.74 -12.55
CA PHE A 193 -11.70 -4.51 -13.39
C PHE A 193 -12.04 -3.73 -14.67
N GLY A 194 -11.08 -2.93 -15.14
CA GLY A 194 -11.12 -2.25 -16.44
C GLY A 194 -12.30 -1.31 -16.56
N ASN A 195 -13.08 -1.44 -17.64
CA ASN A 195 -14.22 -0.54 -17.93
C ASN A 195 -15.35 -0.60 -16.89
N ALA A 196 -15.34 -1.57 -15.97
CA ALA A 196 -16.28 -1.63 -14.85
C ALA A 196 -15.83 -0.78 -13.64
N SER A 197 -14.65 -0.15 -13.67
CA SER A 197 -14.09 0.64 -12.57
C SER A 197 -13.65 2.01 -13.05
N GLY A 198 -14.28 3.08 -12.54
CA GLY A 198 -13.89 4.45 -12.87
C GLY A 198 -12.45 4.80 -12.51
N LEU A 199 -11.86 4.14 -11.51
CA LEU A 199 -10.44 4.30 -11.19
C LEU A 199 -9.55 3.69 -12.28
N ASP A 200 -9.89 2.47 -12.74
CA ASP A 200 -9.14 1.76 -13.79
C ASP A 200 -9.24 2.51 -15.13
N ILE A 201 -10.43 2.99 -15.49
CA ILE A 201 -10.63 3.85 -16.67
C ILE A 201 -9.67 5.04 -16.59
N GLY A 202 -9.68 5.78 -15.48
CA GLY A 202 -8.83 6.96 -15.35
C GLY A 202 -7.33 6.66 -15.50
N ILE A 203 -6.82 5.57 -14.92
CA ILE A 203 -5.40 5.23 -15.07
C ILE A 203 -5.07 4.68 -16.47
N MET A 204 -5.98 3.91 -17.09
CA MET A 204 -5.83 3.44 -18.47
C MET A 204 -5.80 4.60 -19.47
N ASP A 205 -6.70 5.57 -19.31
CA ASP A 205 -6.71 6.81 -20.09
C ASP A 205 -5.43 7.62 -19.88
N PHE A 206 -4.94 7.71 -18.63
CA PHE A 206 -3.69 8.42 -18.35
C PHE A 206 -2.49 7.75 -19.03
N ILE A 207 -2.37 6.44 -19.00
CA ILE A 207 -1.20 5.74 -19.56
C ILE A 207 -1.35 5.41 -21.06
N ASP A 208 -2.49 5.73 -21.66
CA ASP A 208 -2.85 5.43 -23.05
C ASP A 208 -2.73 3.93 -23.40
N ILE A 209 -3.29 3.08 -22.52
CA ILE A 209 -3.35 1.62 -22.72
C ILE A 209 -4.78 1.17 -22.44
N ASN A 210 -5.43 0.54 -23.42
CA ASN A 210 -6.77 0.01 -23.22
C ASN A 210 -6.77 -1.35 -22.49
N GLN A 211 -7.94 -1.80 -22.04
CA GLN A 211 -8.09 -3.03 -21.26
C GLN A 211 -7.54 -4.29 -21.96
N VAL A 212 -7.72 -4.40 -23.28
CA VAL A 212 -7.25 -5.58 -24.05
C VAL A 212 -5.73 -5.57 -24.13
N GLU A 213 -5.13 -4.45 -24.52
CA GLU A 213 -3.67 -4.29 -24.59
C GLU A 213 -3.01 -4.55 -23.23
N LEU A 214 -3.64 -4.08 -22.14
CA LEU A 214 -3.16 -4.33 -20.79
C LEU A 214 -3.17 -5.82 -20.44
N LEU A 215 -4.28 -6.53 -20.70
CA LEU A 215 -4.38 -7.96 -20.41
C LEU A 215 -3.37 -8.77 -21.22
N ASP A 216 -3.25 -8.48 -22.51
CA ASP A 216 -2.30 -9.16 -23.40
C ASP A 216 -0.86 -8.90 -22.95
N GLY A 217 -0.52 -7.64 -22.63
CA GLY A 217 0.80 -7.27 -22.14
C GLY A 217 1.15 -7.94 -20.81
N VAL A 218 0.22 -7.95 -19.85
CA VAL A 218 0.43 -8.62 -18.56
C VAL A 218 0.57 -10.14 -18.72
N ALA A 219 -0.20 -10.76 -19.61
CA ALA A 219 -0.12 -12.19 -19.88
C ALA A 219 1.23 -12.61 -20.49
N GLN A 220 1.80 -11.77 -21.37
CA GLN A 220 3.07 -12.04 -22.05
C GLN A 220 4.30 -11.79 -21.16
N HIS A 221 4.18 -11.01 -20.09
CA HIS A 221 5.30 -10.57 -19.25
C HIS A 221 5.09 -10.99 -17.79
N SER A 222 5.33 -12.28 -17.49
CA SER A 222 5.05 -12.89 -16.18
C SER A 222 6.00 -12.44 -15.06
N ASN A 223 7.27 -12.21 -15.37
CA ASN A 223 8.27 -11.74 -14.40
C ASN A 223 8.27 -10.21 -14.26
N TRP A 224 8.74 -9.72 -13.11
CA TRP A 224 8.73 -8.29 -12.78
C TRP A 224 9.53 -7.44 -13.77
N LEU A 225 10.79 -7.77 -14.05
CA LEU A 225 11.66 -6.92 -14.87
C LEU A 225 11.15 -6.81 -16.31
N ASN A 226 10.65 -7.90 -16.89
CA ASN A 226 10.06 -7.89 -18.23
C ASN A 226 8.77 -7.06 -18.26
N LEU A 227 7.92 -7.17 -17.24
CA LEU A 227 6.70 -6.37 -17.12
C LEU A 227 7.02 -4.88 -17.03
N ILE A 228 8.00 -4.49 -16.22
CA ILE A 228 8.43 -3.10 -16.09
C ILE A 228 9.04 -2.58 -17.40
N SER A 229 9.87 -3.39 -18.07
CA SER A 229 10.43 -3.03 -19.38
C SER A 229 9.35 -2.81 -20.43
N TRP A 230 8.37 -3.71 -20.51
CA TRP A 230 7.23 -3.58 -21.43
C TRP A 230 6.39 -2.33 -21.13
N LEU A 231 5.99 -2.12 -19.87
CA LEU A 231 5.24 -0.92 -19.47
C LEU A 231 5.98 0.36 -19.84
N ARG A 232 7.30 0.43 -19.58
CA ARG A 232 8.12 1.59 -19.93
C ARG A 232 8.16 1.84 -21.44
N SER A 233 8.16 0.77 -22.25
CA SER A 233 8.13 0.88 -23.71
C SER A 233 6.78 1.36 -24.26
N ARG A 234 5.70 1.20 -23.50
CA ARG A 234 4.34 1.59 -23.90
C ARG A 234 3.95 2.97 -23.37
N ILE A 235 4.36 3.30 -22.15
CA ILE A 235 3.89 4.48 -21.44
C ILE A 235 4.81 5.66 -21.73
N SER A 236 4.31 6.61 -22.52
CA SER A 236 5.04 7.83 -22.88
C SER A 236 4.62 8.99 -21.98
N LYS A 237 4.99 8.95 -20.70
CA LYS A 237 4.71 10.01 -19.72
C LYS A 237 5.97 10.64 -19.15
N SER A 238 6.01 11.96 -19.17
CA SER A 238 7.07 12.72 -18.53
C SER A 238 7.00 12.61 -17.01
N GLN A 239 8.12 12.85 -16.33
CA GLN A 239 8.15 12.89 -14.87
C GLN A 239 7.20 13.95 -14.28
N GLN A 240 6.99 15.06 -15.01
CA GLN A 240 6.05 16.11 -14.61
C GLN A 240 4.61 15.62 -14.69
N GLU A 241 4.19 15.01 -15.80
CA GLU A 241 2.84 14.44 -15.94
C GLU A 241 2.56 13.38 -14.86
N VAL A 242 3.55 12.52 -14.56
CA VAL A 242 3.42 11.53 -13.49
C VAL A 242 3.28 12.19 -12.12
N ALA A 243 4.04 13.25 -11.84
CA ALA A 243 3.94 13.98 -10.58
C ALA A 243 2.57 14.66 -10.41
N GLU A 244 2.06 15.32 -11.47
CA GLU A 244 0.74 15.96 -11.49
C GLU A 244 -0.38 14.94 -11.32
N TRP A 245 -0.32 13.82 -12.05
CA TRP A 245 -1.24 12.69 -11.88
C TRP A 245 -1.26 12.17 -10.44
N ASN A 246 -0.08 11.89 -9.88
CA ASN A 246 0.05 11.36 -8.53
C ASN A 246 -0.50 12.33 -7.49
N GLN A 247 -0.22 13.62 -7.63
CA GLN A 247 -0.72 14.64 -6.72
C GLN A 247 -2.26 14.72 -6.79
N ASP A 248 -2.82 14.81 -7.99
CA ASP A 248 -4.26 14.84 -8.21
C ASP A 248 -4.94 13.61 -7.60
N ARG A 249 -4.49 12.40 -7.95
CA ARG A 249 -5.10 11.15 -7.46
C ARG A 249 -5.05 11.02 -5.94
N ARG A 250 -3.94 11.41 -5.30
CA ARG A 250 -3.79 11.31 -3.83
C ARG A 250 -4.58 12.36 -3.07
N LEU A 251 -4.97 13.47 -3.70
CA LEU A 251 -5.79 14.53 -3.10
C LEU A 251 -7.27 14.45 -3.48
N ARG A 252 -7.63 13.57 -4.41
CA ARG A 252 -8.99 13.48 -4.95
C ARG A 252 -9.99 12.97 -3.92
N GLY A 253 -10.88 13.87 -3.50
CA GLY A 253 -12.11 13.57 -2.78
C GLY A 253 -13.35 13.59 -3.70
N PRO A 254 -14.55 13.46 -3.13
CA PRO A 254 -15.80 13.65 -3.88
C PRO A 254 -15.89 15.04 -4.51
N TRP A 255 -16.38 15.12 -5.76
CA TRP A 255 -16.39 16.36 -6.55
C TRP A 255 -17.79 16.92 -6.82
N ASN A 256 -18.83 16.23 -6.38
CA ASN A 256 -20.22 16.70 -6.40
C ASN A 256 -21.03 16.02 -5.28
N SER A 257 -22.27 16.43 -5.07
CA SER A 257 -23.14 15.95 -3.99
C SER A 257 -23.50 14.46 -4.10
N GLU A 258 -23.73 13.96 -5.31
CA GLU A 258 -24.03 12.54 -5.54
C GLU A 258 -22.85 11.65 -5.14
N VAL A 259 -21.66 12.02 -5.59
CA VAL A 259 -20.42 11.31 -5.29
C VAL A 259 -20.06 11.44 -3.80
N GLN A 260 -20.38 12.57 -3.15
CA GLN A 260 -20.25 12.73 -1.70
C GLN A 260 -21.12 11.73 -0.94
N GLN A 261 -22.38 11.53 -1.34
CA GLN A 261 -23.27 10.58 -0.67
C GLN A 261 -22.73 9.14 -0.76
N ILE A 262 -22.23 8.74 -1.94
CA ILE A 262 -21.61 7.43 -2.14
C ILE A 262 -20.33 7.30 -1.29
N PHE A 263 -19.50 8.35 -1.25
CA PHE A 263 -18.28 8.38 -0.44
C PHE A 263 -18.61 8.22 1.06
N ASP A 264 -19.56 9.01 1.57
CA ASP A 264 -19.97 8.95 2.99
C ASP A 264 -20.57 7.60 3.35
N GLN A 265 -21.38 7.01 2.47
CA GLN A 265 -21.92 5.65 2.66
C GLN A 265 -20.80 4.64 2.88
N ARG A 266 -19.76 4.68 2.04
CA ARG A 266 -18.61 3.78 2.12
C ARG A 266 -17.76 4.06 3.36
N CYS A 267 -17.53 5.32 3.70
CA CYS A 267 -16.85 5.71 4.94
C CYS A 267 -17.59 5.21 6.19
N ARG A 268 -18.93 5.20 6.21
CA ARG A 268 -19.71 4.60 7.30
C ARG A 268 -19.46 3.10 7.42
N THR A 269 -19.41 2.37 6.30
CA THR A 269 -19.16 0.92 6.27
C THR A 269 -17.84 0.55 6.95
N VAL A 270 -16.78 1.34 6.74
CA VAL A 270 -15.47 1.13 7.38
C VAL A 270 -15.29 1.91 8.69
N ASN A 271 -16.33 2.58 9.18
CA ASN A 271 -16.32 3.42 10.38
C ASN A 271 -15.19 4.48 10.40
N ARG A 272 -15.01 5.17 9.26
CA ARG A 272 -13.96 6.19 9.05
C ARG A 272 -14.52 7.44 8.38
N MET A 273 -15.49 8.08 9.04
CA MET A 273 -16.09 9.35 8.58
C MET A 273 -15.11 10.54 8.54
N ASP A 274 -13.89 10.37 9.07
CA ASP A 274 -12.82 11.36 9.05
C ASP A 274 -12.04 11.43 7.71
N LEU A 275 -12.28 10.47 6.82
CA LEU A 275 -11.63 10.39 5.51
C LEU A 275 -12.16 11.44 4.56
N THR A 276 -11.28 11.89 3.66
CA THR A 276 -11.58 12.94 2.69
C THR A 276 -11.12 12.60 1.28
N THR A 277 -10.40 11.49 1.09
CA THR A 277 -9.85 11.09 -0.22
C THR A 277 -10.26 9.65 -0.56
N PHE A 278 -10.42 9.37 -1.85
CA PHE A 278 -10.80 8.02 -2.31
C PHE A 278 -9.71 6.99 -2.03
N LEU A 279 -8.44 7.36 -2.11
CA LEU A 279 -7.36 6.39 -1.93
C LEU A 279 -7.21 5.96 -0.48
N ASP A 280 -7.38 6.88 0.49
CA ASP A 280 -7.40 6.52 1.91
C ASP A 280 -8.61 5.60 2.22
N LEU A 281 -9.77 5.85 1.59
CA LEU A 281 -10.96 5.01 1.70
C LEU A 281 -10.71 3.59 1.16
N LEU A 282 -10.09 3.46 -0.02
CA LEU A 282 -9.75 2.16 -0.60
C LEU A 282 -8.82 1.36 0.31
N ASP A 283 -7.80 1.98 0.90
CA ASP A 283 -6.90 1.30 1.83
C ASP A 283 -7.62 0.83 3.12
N CYS A 284 -8.64 1.57 3.57
CA CYS A 284 -9.46 1.20 4.73
C CYS A 284 -10.45 0.07 4.39
N GLU A 285 -11.07 0.10 3.21
CA GLU A 285 -11.92 -0.99 2.71
C GLU A 285 -11.12 -2.27 2.53
N ASP A 286 -9.95 -2.20 1.88
CA ASP A 286 -9.04 -3.33 1.72
C ASP A 286 -8.63 -3.93 3.08
N ALA A 287 -8.39 -3.09 4.10
CA ALA A 287 -8.05 -3.55 5.45
C ALA A 287 -9.24 -4.16 6.21
N ALA A 288 -10.47 -3.79 5.87
CA ALA A 288 -11.70 -4.35 6.43
C ALA A 288 -12.06 -5.69 5.76
N ASP A 289 -11.89 -5.79 4.45
CA ASP A 289 -12.18 -6.99 3.65
C ASP A 289 -11.14 -8.10 3.88
N PHE A 290 -9.89 -7.72 4.15
CA PHE A 290 -8.78 -8.66 4.36
C PHE A 290 -8.10 -8.46 5.73
N PRO A 291 -8.80 -8.79 6.84
CA PRO A 291 -8.18 -8.81 8.16
C PRO A 291 -7.09 -9.91 8.18
N GLN A 292 -5.90 -9.52 8.63
CA GLN A 292 -4.71 -10.40 8.68
C GLN A 292 -4.74 -11.31 9.90
#